data_AF-A0A504KC27-F1
#
_entry.id   AF-A0A504KC27-F1
#
_cell.length_a   1.000
_cell.length_b   1.000
_cell.length_c   1.000
_cell.angle_alpha   90.00
_cell.angle_beta   90.00
_cell.angle_gamma   90.00
#
_symmetry.space_group_name_H-M   'P 1'
#
loop_
_entity.id
_entity.type
_entity.pdbx_description
1 polymer ?
#
loop_
_entity_poly.entity_id
_entity_poly.type
_entity_poly.pdbx_seq_one_letter_code
_entity_poly.pdbx_strand_id
1 'polypeptide(L)'
;MALFDRLSAKGFQVEFHSHAEAILSVDFPDAVVELEDVLLAASIPIEEIIAGGGGETKNTQRLRRGLAAAGWLTTTFTIEKVINGVGKEAISHKMDHVRRLPQRNGSDAVVALEIEWNNKDPFFDRDLENFKRLHAEGAISVGIIVTRGRSLHDNMLDLVLRFFDERQIQSFDDLLRWGYDPTARQRAAIMKRIERSKNPVTFREAFANKFVADKFGEATTHWRKLDDRISRGVGNPCPIVTIGLPDSIVSFGDDPLSLQPIIDAVGDDE
;
A
#
# COMPACT_ATOMS: atom_id res chain seq x y z
N MET A 1 -27.04 0.64 3.37
CA MET A 1 -25.76 0.05 2.97
C MET A 1 -24.77 0.48 4.04
N ALA A 2 -24.08 -0.44 4.68
CA ALA A 2 -23.04 -0.10 5.64
C ALA A 2 -21.83 0.52 4.92
N LEU A 3 -21.01 1.24 5.68
CA LEU A 3 -19.91 2.03 5.15
C LEU A 3 -18.84 1.09 4.55
N PHE A 4 -18.37 1.40 3.34
CA PHE A 4 -17.40 0.58 2.60
C PHE A 4 -17.88 -0.85 2.20
N ASP A 5 -19.19 -1.12 2.20
CA ASP A 5 -19.74 -2.42 1.80
C ASP A 5 -19.31 -2.87 0.40
N ARG A 6 -19.12 -1.94 -0.55
CA ARG A 6 -18.71 -2.30 -1.93
C ARG A 6 -17.27 -2.84 -1.94
N LEU A 7 -16.40 -2.28 -1.10
CA LEU A 7 -15.03 -2.78 -0.91
C LEU A 7 -15.05 -4.15 -0.24
N SER A 8 -15.79 -4.31 0.86
CA SER A 8 -15.91 -5.60 1.56
C SER A 8 -16.47 -6.70 0.64
N ALA A 9 -17.44 -6.38 -0.21
CA ALA A 9 -17.97 -7.31 -1.21
C ALA A 9 -16.93 -7.74 -2.28
N LYS A 10 -15.86 -6.98 -2.47
CA LYS A 10 -14.71 -7.33 -3.32
C LYS A 10 -13.55 -7.97 -2.57
N GLY A 11 -13.73 -8.21 -1.27
CA GLY A 11 -12.75 -8.89 -0.41
C GLY A 11 -11.79 -7.96 0.32
N PHE A 12 -11.92 -6.63 0.16
CA PHE A 12 -11.11 -5.69 0.93
C PHE A 12 -11.38 -5.85 2.42
N GLN A 13 -10.31 -5.84 3.21
CA GLN A 13 -10.42 -5.84 4.67
C GLN A 13 -10.58 -4.40 5.14
N VAL A 14 -11.67 -4.08 5.82
CA VAL A 14 -11.94 -2.72 6.32
C VAL A 14 -12.19 -2.78 7.82
N GLU A 15 -11.44 -1.99 8.58
CA GLU A 15 -11.64 -1.87 10.02
C GLU A 15 -11.71 -0.39 10.44
N PHE A 16 -12.60 -0.11 11.38
CA PHE A 16 -12.84 1.22 11.92
C PHE A 16 -12.39 1.29 13.38
N HIS A 17 -11.70 2.37 13.73
CA HIS A 17 -11.18 2.62 15.06
C HIS A 17 -11.56 4.02 15.54
N SER A 18 -11.74 4.21 16.85
CA SER A 18 -11.99 5.51 17.48
C SER A 18 -13.13 6.32 16.83
N HIS A 19 -14.26 5.66 16.57
CA HIS A 19 -15.49 6.24 15.98
C HIS A 19 -15.39 6.73 14.53
N ALA A 20 -14.36 6.32 13.78
CA ALA A 20 -14.18 6.74 12.38
C ALA A 20 -15.40 6.46 11.49
N GLU A 21 -16.08 5.33 11.69
CA GLU A 21 -17.28 4.97 10.92
C GLU A 21 -18.41 6.01 11.06
N ALA A 22 -18.67 6.46 12.29
CA ALA A 22 -19.72 7.44 12.56
C ALA A 22 -19.40 8.81 11.94
N ILE A 23 -18.14 9.22 12.00
CA ILE A 23 -17.68 10.48 11.41
C ILE A 23 -17.79 10.43 9.89
N LEU A 24 -17.25 9.37 9.26
CA LEU A 24 -17.26 9.25 7.81
C LEU A 24 -18.66 9.13 7.21
N SER A 25 -19.53 8.34 7.85
CA SER A 25 -20.89 8.10 7.33
C SER A 25 -21.79 9.34 7.34
N VAL A 26 -21.51 10.31 8.21
CA VAL A 26 -22.32 11.54 8.34
C VAL A 26 -21.68 12.71 7.63
N ASP A 27 -20.38 12.96 7.88
CA ASP A 27 -19.72 14.19 7.44
C ASP A 27 -18.94 14.03 6.13
N PHE A 28 -18.65 12.79 5.70
CA PHE A 28 -17.79 12.49 4.54
C PHE A 28 -18.37 11.47 3.54
N PRO A 29 -19.68 11.43 3.25
CA PRO A 29 -20.24 10.42 2.35
C PRO A 29 -19.66 10.50 0.93
N ASP A 30 -19.41 11.71 0.40
CA ASP A 30 -18.84 11.87 -0.94
C ASP A 30 -17.39 11.38 -1.00
N ALA A 31 -16.58 11.69 0.02
CA ALA A 31 -15.20 11.22 0.11
C ALA A 31 -15.11 9.69 0.20
N VAL A 32 -16.07 9.06 0.87
CA VAL A 32 -16.20 7.60 0.93
C VAL A 32 -16.45 7.03 -0.46
N VAL A 33 -17.43 7.57 -1.20
CA VAL A 33 -17.75 7.11 -2.56
C VAL A 33 -16.56 7.30 -3.51
N GLU A 34 -15.91 8.47 -3.47
CA GLU A 34 -14.70 8.77 -4.22
C GLU A 34 -13.60 7.73 -3.94
N LEU A 35 -13.34 7.42 -2.67
CA LEU A 35 -12.32 6.46 -2.26
C LEU A 35 -12.68 5.02 -2.69
N GLU A 36 -13.95 4.62 -2.53
CA GLU A 36 -14.43 3.32 -3.02
C GLU A 36 -14.21 3.18 -4.52
N ASP A 37 -14.62 4.17 -5.31
CA ASP A 37 -14.53 4.12 -6.77
C ASP A 37 -13.07 3.99 -7.21
N VAL A 38 -12.16 4.74 -6.58
CA VAL A 38 -10.72 4.68 -6.88
C VAL A 38 -10.12 3.32 -6.49
N LEU A 39 -10.45 2.79 -5.31
CA LEU A 39 -9.93 1.49 -4.85
C LEU A 39 -10.51 0.30 -5.64
N LEU A 40 -11.80 0.37 -6.02
CA LEU A 40 -12.46 -0.67 -6.80
C LEU A 40 -11.97 -0.72 -8.26
N ALA A 41 -11.49 0.40 -8.79
CA ALA A 41 -10.89 0.48 -10.12
C ALA A 41 -9.41 0.03 -10.13
N ALA A 42 -8.78 -0.12 -8.96
CA ALA A 42 -7.39 -0.52 -8.87
C ALA A 42 -7.21 -2.00 -9.24
N SER A 43 -6.16 -2.28 -10.02
CA SER A 43 -5.72 -3.63 -10.37
C SER A 43 -4.19 -3.68 -10.39
N ILE A 44 -3.64 -4.81 -9.98
CA ILE A 44 -2.21 -5.07 -9.93
C ILE A 44 -1.90 -6.26 -10.84
N PRO A 45 -1.43 -6.01 -12.08
CA PRO A 45 -0.92 -7.09 -12.90
C PRO A 45 0.17 -7.87 -12.15
N ILE A 46 0.10 -9.19 -12.19
CA ILE A 46 1.10 -10.05 -11.54
C ILE A 46 2.51 -9.76 -12.06
N GLU A 47 2.64 -9.33 -13.32
CA GLU A 47 3.90 -8.89 -13.92
C GLU A 47 4.51 -7.68 -13.18
N GLU A 48 3.70 -6.75 -12.66
CA GLU A 48 4.20 -5.63 -11.86
C GLU A 48 4.75 -6.09 -10.51
N ILE A 49 4.13 -7.11 -9.91
CA ILE A 49 4.63 -7.73 -8.68
C ILE A 49 5.99 -8.35 -8.95
N ILE A 50 6.16 -9.05 -10.08
CA ILE A 50 7.41 -9.74 -10.46
C ILE A 50 8.52 -8.74 -10.84
N ALA A 51 8.25 -7.78 -11.72
CA ALA A 51 9.23 -6.81 -12.21
C ALA A 51 9.74 -5.86 -11.10
N GLY A 52 8.91 -5.55 -10.10
CA GLY A 52 9.14 -4.44 -9.17
C GLY A 52 10.47 -4.48 -8.40
N GLY A 53 11.20 -3.35 -8.40
CA GLY A 53 12.39 -3.08 -7.60
C GLY A 53 12.66 -1.58 -7.35
N GLY A 54 13.22 -1.26 -6.18
CA GLY A 54 13.91 0.00 -5.85
C GLY A 54 13.05 1.26 -5.62
N GLY A 55 12.00 1.48 -6.41
CA GLY A 55 11.19 2.70 -6.41
C GLY A 55 9.70 2.48 -6.16
N GLU A 56 8.92 3.56 -6.22
CA GLU A 56 7.46 3.52 -6.12
C GLU A 56 6.85 2.67 -7.25
N THR A 57 6.03 1.69 -6.90
CA THR A 57 5.43 0.78 -7.89
C THR A 57 4.39 1.48 -8.76
N LYS A 58 4.23 1.01 -10.01
CA LYS A 58 3.27 1.60 -10.96
C LYS A 58 1.83 1.54 -10.45
N ASN A 59 1.45 0.45 -9.79
CA ASN A 59 0.18 0.38 -9.09
C ASN A 59 -0.01 1.52 -8.08
N THR A 60 0.98 1.77 -7.22
CA THR A 60 0.91 2.89 -6.27
C THR A 60 0.73 4.21 -7.02
N GLN A 61 1.47 4.45 -8.10
CA GLN A 61 1.31 5.66 -8.91
C GLN A 61 -0.09 5.79 -9.53
N ARG A 62 -0.67 4.68 -10.05
CA ARG A 62 -2.04 4.68 -10.58
C ARG A 62 -3.06 5.04 -9.50
N LEU A 63 -2.92 4.44 -8.32
CA LEU A 63 -3.82 4.72 -7.20
C LEU A 63 -3.73 6.18 -6.76
N ARG A 64 -2.52 6.73 -6.61
CA ARG A 64 -2.29 8.14 -6.28
C ARG A 64 -2.88 9.09 -7.31
N ARG A 65 -2.73 8.78 -8.61
CA ARG A 65 -3.34 9.57 -9.70
C ARG A 65 -4.85 9.52 -9.65
N GLY A 66 -5.44 8.35 -9.39
CA GLY A 66 -6.89 8.19 -9.22
C GLY A 66 -7.41 9.04 -8.06
N LEU A 67 -6.74 8.99 -6.91
CA LEU A 67 -7.05 9.81 -5.74
C LEU A 67 -6.94 11.31 -6.06
N ALA A 68 -5.84 11.75 -6.69
CA ALA A 68 -5.67 13.15 -7.07
C ALA A 68 -6.75 13.63 -8.05
N ALA A 69 -7.14 12.79 -9.02
CA ALA A 69 -8.23 13.09 -9.95
C ALA A 69 -9.59 13.18 -9.24
N ALA A 70 -9.78 12.44 -8.14
CA ALA A 70 -10.95 12.53 -7.27
C ALA A 70 -10.86 13.67 -6.23
N GLY A 71 -9.84 14.53 -6.29
CA GLY A 71 -9.70 15.69 -5.40
C GLY A 71 -8.99 15.41 -4.07
N TRP A 72 -8.34 14.26 -3.93
CA TRP A 72 -7.46 13.96 -2.81
C TRP A 72 -6.06 14.47 -3.11
N LEU A 73 -5.75 15.67 -2.64
CA LEU A 73 -4.57 16.41 -3.04
C LEU A 73 -3.47 16.34 -1.97
N THR A 74 -2.23 16.32 -2.42
CA THR A 74 -1.06 16.50 -1.57
C THR A 74 -1.16 17.82 -0.81
N THR A 75 -1.01 17.76 0.51
CA THR A 75 -1.11 18.93 1.39
C THR A 75 0.05 18.95 2.38
N THR A 76 0.68 20.11 2.53
CA THR A 76 1.63 20.36 3.62
C THR A 76 0.90 21.03 4.77
N PHE A 77 0.80 20.36 5.91
CA PHE A 77 0.33 20.93 7.16
C PHE A 77 1.50 21.60 7.88
N THR A 78 1.35 22.87 8.24
CA THR A 78 2.31 23.61 9.04
C THR A 78 1.68 23.92 10.39
N ILE A 79 2.33 23.49 11.46
CA ILE A 79 1.92 23.77 12.84
C ILE A 79 2.94 24.72 13.44
N GLU A 80 2.48 25.91 13.84
CA GLU A 80 3.31 26.92 14.51
C GLU A 80 2.81 27.14 15.93
N LYS A 81 3.71 26.94 16.91
CA LYS A 81 3.38 27.14 18.32
C LYS A 81 3.93 28.46 18.82
N VAL A 82 3.03 29.38 19.17
CA VAL A 82 3.37 30.68 19.75
C VAL A 82 2.90 30.73 21.20
N ILE A 83 3.82 31.06 22.12
CA ILE A 83 3.51 31.20 23.55
C ILE A 83 3.88 32.61 23.98
N ASN A 84 2.90 33.41 24.41
CA ASN A 84 3.08 34.81 24.82
C ASN A 84 3.79 35.66 23.75
N GLY A 85 3.46 35.46 22.48
CA GLY A 85 4.10 36.14 21.35
C GLY A 85 5.48 35.60 20.97
N VAL A 86 6.02 34.60 21.69
CA VAL A 86 7.31 33.97 21.38
C VAL A 86 7.06 32.66 20.63
N GLY A 87 7.48 32.60 19.37
CA GLY A 87 7.50 31.36 18.60
C GLY A 87 8.42 30.34 19.26
N LYS A 88 7.91 29.13 19.50
CA LYS A 88 8.65 28.04 20.15
C LYS A 88 9.12 26.99 19.15
N GLU A 89 8.25 26.60 18.24
CA GLU A 89 8.49 25.51 17.30
C GLU A 89 7.59 25.66 16.08
N ALA A 90 8.12 25.35 14.90
CA ALA A 90 7.37 25.21 13.67
C ALA A 90 7.70 23.83 13.07
N ILE A 91 6.66 23.02 12.85
CA ILE A 91 6.80 21.68 12.28
C ILE A 91 5.92 21.62 11.04
N SER A 92 6.46 21.07 9.95
CA SER A 92 5.70 20.82 8.74
C SER A 92 5.63 19.33 8.44
N HIS A 93 4.46 18.87 8.03
CA HIS A 93 4.18 17.50 7.65
C HIS A 93 3.50 17.50 6.30
N LYS A 94 4.12 16.84 5.32
CA LYS A 94 3.50 16.60 4.02
C LYS A 94 2.71 15.30 4.09
N MET A 95 1.45 15.35 3.68
CA MET A 95 0.61 14.18 3.48
C MET A 95 0.20 14.09 2.02
N ASP A 96 0.21 12.88 1.49
CA ASP A 96 0.09 12.69 0.05
C ASP A 96 -1.36 12.78 -0.45
N HIS A 97 -2.35 12.44 0.39
CA HIS A 97 -3.76 12.43 -0.03
C HIS A 97 -4.62 13.07 1.05
N VAL A 98 -5.09 14.28 0.80
CA VAL A 98 -5.97 15.00 1.72
C VAL A 98 -7.23 15.45 1.00
N ARG A 99 -8.38 15.09 1.56
CA ARG A 99 -9.69 15.52 1.11
C ARG A 99 -10.26 16.54 2.07
N ARG A 100 -10.53 17.76 1.56
CA ARG A 100 -11.17 18.85 2.30
C ARG A 100 -12.62 19.00 1.85
N LEU A 101 -13.54 19.09 2.80
CA LEU A 101 -14.96 19.32 2.56
C LEU A 101 -15.43 20.54 3.36
N PRO A 102 -16.02 21.57 2.70
CA PRO A 102 -16.58 22.72 3.38
C PRO A 102 -17.72 22.31 4.32
N GLN A 103 -17.73 22.85 5.54
CA GLN A 103 -18.76 22.63 6.54
C GLN A 103 -19.70 23.84 6.66
N ARG A 104 -20.90 23.62 7.20
CA ARG A 104 -21.95 24.65 7.32
C ARG A 104 -21.53 25.86 8.17
N ASN A 105 -20.64 25.65 9.11
CA ASN A 105 -20.09 26.69 10.00
C ASN A 105 -18.94 27.49 9.34
N GLY A 106 -18.59 27.20 8.09
CA GLY A 106 -17.50 27.86 7.36
C GLY A 106 -16.10 27.29 7.65
N SER A 107 -15.97 26.24 8.46
CA SER A 107 -14.71 25.49 8.58
C SER A 107 -14.60 24.41 7.49
N ASP A 108 -13.43 23.81 7.35
CA ASP A 108 -13.26 22.58 6.57
C ASP A 108 -13.27 21.37 7.49
N ALA A 109 -13.90 20.29 7.06
CA ALA A 109 -13.65 18.95 7.59
C ALA A 109 -12.64 18.25 6.68
N VAL A 110 -11.70 17.51 7.26
CA VAL A 110 -10.52 17.04 6.53
C VAL A 110 -10.29 15.57 6.80
N VAL A 111 -10.15 14.77 5.74
CA VAL A 111 -9.69 13.38 5.81
C VAL A 111 -8.31 13.30 5.20
N ALA A 112 -7.39 12.62 5.88
CA ALA A 112 -6.05 12.37 5.37
C ALA A 112 -5.86 10.86 5.14
N LEU A 113 -5.19 10.50 4.05
CA LEU A 113 -4.97 9.13 3.63
C LEU A 113 -3.50 8.91 3.26
N GLU A 114 -2.93 7.82 3.78
CA GLU A 114 -1.60 7.33 3.41
C GLU A 114 -1.70 5.94 2.77
N ILE A 115 -0.97 5.75 1.66
CA ILE A 115 -0.85 4.45 0.98
C ILE A 115 0.49 3.84 1.35
N GLU A 116 0.44 2.74 2.08
CA GLU A 116 1.61 2.00 2.52
C GLU A 116 1.76 0.70 1.72
N TRP A 117 2.54 0.77 0.63
CA TRP A 117 2.84 -0.36 -0.24
C TRP A 117 4.29 -0.82 -0.07
N ASN A 118 4.48 -1.92 0.66
CA ASN A 118 5.74 -2.66 0.69
C ASN A 118 6.97 -1.84 1.15
N ASN A 119 6.73 -0.76 1.88
CA ASN A 119 7.75 0.08 2.51
C ASN A 119 8.37 -0.63 3.71
N LYS A 120 9.50 -0.11 4.19
CA LYS A 120 10.11 -0.60 5.44
C LYS A 120 9.20 -0.33 6.63
N ASP A 121 9.39 -1.09 7.70
CA ASP A 121 8.53 -1.08 8.88
C ASP A 121 8.27 0.24 9.64
N PRO A 122 9.17 1.25 9.73
CA PRO A 122 8.90 2.41 10.59
C PRO A 122 7.85 3.38 10.03
N PHE A 123 7.30 3.11 8.85
CA PHE A 123 6.35 4.00 8.17
C PHE A 123 5.02 4.08 8.91
N PHE A 124 4.43 2.94 9.32
CA PHE A 124 3.18 2.96 10.09
C PHE A 124 3.28 3.77 11.38
N ASP A 125 4.37 3.66 12.13
CA ASP A 125 4.55 4.41 13.38
C ASP A 125 4.57 5.93 13.11
N ARG A 126 5.23 6.34 12.03
CA ARG A 126 5.29 7.74 11.59
C ARG A 126 3.92 8.24 11.15
N ASP A 127 3.21 7.48 10.32
CA ASP A 127 1.95 7.93 9.73
C ASP A 127 0.83 7.97 10.78
N LEU A 128 0.78 6.98 11.67
CA LEU A 128 -0.15 6.96 12.82
C LEU A 128 0.14 8.11 13.80
N GLU A 129 1.41 8.39 14.11
CA GLU A 129 1.77 9.52 14.98
C GLU A 129 1.45 10.88 14.31
N ASN A 130 1.62 10.98 12.99
CA ASN A 130 1.21 12.17 12.23
C ASN A 130 -0.32 12.37 12.30
N PHE A 131 -1.12 11.32 12.08
CA PHE A 131 -2.57 11.40 12.20
C PHE A 131 -3.00 11.84 13.61
N LYS A 132 -2.42 11.23 14.65
CA LYS A 132 -2.66 11.60 16.04
C LYS A 132 -2.40 13.08 16.29
N ARG A 133 -1.24 13.58 15.87
CA ARG A 133 -0.84 14.98 16.07
C ARG A 133 -1.78 15.93 15.33
N LEU A 134 -2.03 15.67 14.05
CA LEU A 134 -2.89 16.54 13.23
C LEU A 134 -4.32 16.54 13.74
N HIS A 135 -4.85 15.40 14.21
CA HIS A 135 -6.16 15.34 14.82
C HIS A 135 -6.22 16.12 16.15
N ALA A 136 -5.18 16.02 16.98
CA ALA A 136 -5.11 16.76 18.24
C ALA A 136 -5.09 18.29 18.04
N GLU A 137 -4.53 18.76 16.93
CA GLU A 137 -4.53 20.17 16.53
C GLU A 137 -5.80 20.57 15.73
N GLY A 138 -6.75 19.64 15.52
CA GLY A 138 -7.97 19.87 14.75
C GLY A 138 -7.77 20.01 13.24
N ALA A 139 -6.58 19.66 12.73
CA ALA A 139 -6.23 19.78 11.31
C ALA A 139 -6.82 18.66 10.44
N ILE A 140 -7.11 17.50 11.03
CA ILE A 140 -7.82 16.38 10.39
C ILE A 140 -8.90 15.80 11.30
N SER A 141 -9.95 15.27 10.70
CA SER A 141 -11.05 14.58 11.37
C SER A 141 -10.82 13.06 11.41
N VAL A 142 -10.32 12.48 10.32
CA VAL A 142 -10.09 11.03 10.17
C VAL A 142 -8.78 10.76 9.41
N GLY A 143 -8.00 9.79 9.88
CA GLY A 143 -6.88 9.21 9.16
C GLY A 143 -7.27 7.90 8.47
N ILE A 144 -6.79 7.65 7.26
CA ILE A 144 -7.01 6.41 6.51
C ILE A 144 -5.66 5.81 6.13
N ILE A 145 -5.46 4.52 6.38
CA ILE A 145 -4.30 3.77 5.88
C ILE A 145 -4.77 2.72 4.89
N VAL A 146 -4.25 2.77 3.68
CA VAL A 146 -4.39 1.71 2.68
C VAL A 146 -3.10 0.90 2.64
N THR A 147 -3.17 -0.40 2.87
CA THR A 147 -1.99 -1.28 2.81
C THR A 147 -2.35 -2.66 2.27
N ARG A 148 -1.37 -3.54 2.12
CA ARG A 148 -1.60 -4.94 1.76
C ARG A 148 -2.38 -5.66 2.87
N GLY A 149 -3.57 -6.17 2.52
CA GLY A 149 -4.43 -6.94 3.42
C GLY A 149 -3.87 -8.33 3.75
N ARG A 150 -4.52 -9.03 4.69
CA ARG A 150 -4.10 -10.40 5.08
C ARG A 150 -4.13 -11.36 3.88
N SER A 151 -5.20 -11.39 3.10
CA SER A 151 -5.31 -12.33 1.97
C SER A 151 -4.21 -12.10 0.93
N LEU A 152 -3.95 -10.85 0.52
CA LEU A 152 -2.86 -10.54 -0.40
C LEU A 152 -1.48 -10.87 0.18
N HIS A 153 -1.25 -10.67 1.48
CA HIS A 153 0.00 -11.04 2.12
C HIS A 153 0.20 -12.55 2.16
N ASP A 154 -0.79 -13.29 2.65
CA ASP A 154 -0.73 -14.73 2.89
C ASP A 154 -0.68 -15.50 1.56
N ASN A 155 -1.41 -15.05 0.54
CA ASN A 155 -1.46 -15.69 -0.77
C ASN A 155 -0.39 -15.21 -1.75
N MET A 156 0.52 -14.30 -1.34
CA MET A 156 1.55 -13.75 -2.23
C MET A 156 2.42 -14.84 -2.87
N LEU A 157 2.75 -15.89 -2.11
CA LEU A 157 3.52 -17.01 -2.63
C LEU A 157 2.75 -17.76 -3.72
N ASP A 158 1.48 -18.05 -3.49
CA ASP A 158 0.65 -18.80 -4.45
C ASP A 158 0.43 -18.00 -5.74
N LEU A 159 0.27 -16.67 -5.64
CA LEU A 159 0.19 -15.79 -6.81
C LEU A 159 1.46 -15.84 -7.66
N VAL A 160 2.65 -15.77 -7.04
CA VAL A 160 3.94 -15.87 -7.73
C VAL A 160 4.15 -17.27 -8.32
N LEU A 161 3.76 -18.32 -7.59
CA LEU A 161 3.86 -19.70 -8.09
C LEU A 161 2.94 -19.93 -9.30
N ARG A 162 1.71 -19.39 -9.27
CA ARG A 162 0.79 -19.42 -10.40
C ARG A 162 1.36 -18.71 -11.62
N PHE A 163 2.01 -17.56 -11.44
CA PHE A 163 2.70 -16.86 -12.53
C PHE A 163 3.77 -17.74 -13.20
N PHE A 164 4.58 -18.43 -12.39
CA PHE A 164 5.58 -19.37 -12.90
C PHE A 164 4.96 -20.48 -13.73
N ASP A 165 3.83 -21.03 -13.27
CA ASP A 165 3.13 -22.10 -13.96
C ASP A 165 2.49 -21.61 -15.26
N GLU A 166 1.77 -20.50 -15.25
CA GLU A 166 1.09 -19.96 -16.44
C GLU A 166 2.07 -19.44 -17.50
N ARG A 167 3.21 -18.86 -17.09
CA ARG A 167 4.24 -18.35 -17.99
C ARG A 167 5.36 -19.34 -18.29
N GLN A 168 5.29 -20.55 -17.72
CA GLN A 168 6.27 -21.63 -17.91
C GLN A 168 7.71 -21.20 -17.60
N ILE A 169 7.91 -20.47 -16.50
CA ILE A 169 9.22 -19.96 -16.08
C ILE A 169 10.06 -21.10 -15.50
N GLN A 170 11.18 -21.42 -16.14
CA GLN A 170 12.07 -22.52 -15.72
C GLN A 170 13.49 -22.05 -15.38
N SER A 171 13.83 -20.82 -15.71
CA SER A 171 15.19 -20.29 -15.56
C SER A 171 15.21 -18.81 -15.20
N PHE A 172 16.40 -18.29 -14.86
CA PHE A 172 16.60 -16.86 -14.69
C PHE A 172 16.41 -16.08 -16.00
N ASP A 173 16.76 -16.67 -17.14
CA ASP A 173 16.65 -16.00 -18.44
C ASP A 173 15.19 -15.81 -18.84
N ASP A 174 14.29 -16.71 -18.41
CA ASP A 174 12.85 -16.54 -18.59
C ASP A 174 12.32 -15.34 -17.79
N LEU A 175 12.87 -15.06 -16.60
CA LEU A 175 12.47 -13.93 -15.74
C LEU A 175 12.92 -12.58 -16.28
N LEU A 176 14.06 -12.52 -16.97
CA LEU A 176 14.52 -11.30 -17.62
C LEU A 176 13.48 -10.75 -18.61
N ARG A 177 12.76 -11.64 -19.30
CA ARG A 177 11.67 -11.28 -20.23
C ARG A 177 10.48 -10.61 -19.54
N TRP A 178 10.38 -10.76 -18.22
CA TRP A 178 9.34 -10.18 -17.38
C TRP A 178 9.88 -9.05 -16.50
N GLY A 179 11.03 -8.46 -16.88
CA GLY A 179 11.59 -7.31 -16.20
C GLY A 179 12.15 -7.62 -14.81
N TYR A 180 12.56 -8.86 -14.55
CA TYR A 180 13.21 -9.19 -13.28
C TYR A 180 14.60 -9.78 -13.49
N ASP A 181 15.62 -9.01 -13.12
CA ASP A 181 17.01 -9.49 -13.05
C ASP A 181 17.49 -9.63 -11.60
N PRO A 182 17.59 -10.86 -11.06
CA PRO A 182 18.17 -11.07 -9.74
C PRO A 182 19.67 -10.79 -9.73
N THR A 183 20.12 -10.08 -8.71
CA THR A 183 21.54 -9.85 -8.44
C THR A 183 22.32 -11.17 -8.33
N ALA A 184 23.64 -11.14 -8.58
CA ALA A 184 24.51 -12.30 -8.43
C ALA A 184 24.36 -12.99 -7.04
N ARG A 185 24.17 -12.19 -5.98
CA ARG A 185 23.90 -12.69 -4.62
C ARG A 185 22.57 -13.43 -4.52
N GLN A 186 21.50 -12.92 -5.13
CA GLN A 186 20.20 -13.58 -5.16
C GLN A 186 20.25 -14.87 -5.98
N ARG A 187 20.88 -14.84 -7.16
CA ARG A 187 21.09 -16.02 -8.01
C ARG A 187 21.82 -17.13 -7.24
N ALA A 188 22.93 -16.82 -6.59
CA ALA A 188 23.69 -17.78 -5.79
C ALA A 188 22.86 -18.37 -4.63
N ALA A 189 22.06 -17.54 -3.93
CA ALA A 189 21.20 -18.01 -2.85
C ALA A 189 20.11 -18.98 -3.34
N ILE A 190 19.56 -18.75 -4.54
CA ILE A 190 18.57 -19.62 -5.17
C ILE A 190 19.22 -20.93 -5.63
N MET A 191 20.34 -20.86 -6.36
CA MET A 191 21.06 -22.05 -6.84
C MET A 191 21.47 -22.97 -5.70
N LYS A 192 21.95 -22.41 -4.58
CA LYS A 192 22.28 -23.18 -3.37
C LYS A 192 21.11 -24.02 -2.85
N ARG A 193 19.85 -23.59 -3.03
CA ARG A 193 18.66 -24.35 -2.60
C ARG A 193 18.28 -25.45 -3.59
N ILE A 194 18.64 -25.29 -4.85
CA ILE A 194 18.38 -26.26 -5.92
C ILE A 194 19.42 -27.39 -5.85
N GLU A 195 20.69 -27.03 -5.68
CA GLU A 195 21.83 -27.96 -5.75
C GLU A 195 22.13 -28.68 -4.42
N ARG A 196 21.44 -28.33 -3.33
CA ARG A 196 21.68 -28.96 -2.02
C ARG A 196 21.38 -30.45 -2.04
N SER A 197 22.23 -31.24 -1.39
CA SER A 197 22.06 -32.71 -1.34
C SER A 197 20.85 -33.17 -0.51
N LYS A 198 20.35 -32.35 0.42
CA LYS A 198 19.21 -32.68 1.30
C LYS A 198 17.99 -31.84 0.94
N ASN A 199 16.90 -32.50 0.57
CA ASN A 199 15.63 -31.89 0.17
C ASN A 199 15.79 -30.81 -0.92
N PRO A 200 16.43 -31.09 -2.07
CA PRO A 200 16.50 -30.11 -3.16
C PRO A 200 15.09 -29.66 -3.55
N VAL A 201 14.96 -28.39 -3.92
CA VAL A 201 13.70 -27.81 -4.39
C VAL A 201 13.84 -27.38 -5.84
N THR A 202 12.73 -27.30 -6.56
CA THR A 202 12.70 -26.83 -7.95
C THR A 202 13.13 -25.36 -8.06
N PHE A 203 13.53 -24.92 -9.26
CA PHE A 203 13.81 -23.50 -9.52
C PHE A 203 12.62 -22.61 -9.15
N ARG A 204 11.42 -23.01 -9.58
CA ARG A 204 10.13 -22.40 -9.24
C ARG A 204 9.98 -22.16 -7.73
N GLU A 205 10.11 -23.22 -6.93
CA GLU A 205 9.97 -23.12 -5.48
C GLU A 205 11.10 -22.31 -4.83
N ALA A 206 12.34 -22.53 -5.27
CA ALA A 206 13.52 -21.85 -4.73
C ALA A 206 13.43 -20.33 -4.93
N PHE A 207 13.07 -19.93 -6.16
CA PHE A 207 12.87 -18.54 -6.53
C PHE A 207 11.68 -17.93 -5.79
N ALA A 208 10.47 -18.48 -5.96
CA ALA A 208 9.24 -17.86 -5.45
C ALA A 208 9.30 -17.62 -3.94
N ASN A 209 9.76 -18.63 -3.17
CA ASN A 209 9.94 -18.48 -1.73
C ASN A 209 10.95 -17.37 -1.37
N LYS A 210 12.08 -17.30 -2.11
CA LYS A 210 13.12 -16.30 -1.82
C LYS A 210 12.64 -14.90 -2.19
N PHE A 211 12.01 -14.78 -3.36
CA PHE A 211 11.44 -13.56 -3.88
C PHE A 211 10.40 -12.98 -2.91
N VAL A 212 9.41 -13.77 -2.51
CA VAL A 212 8.36 -13.33 -1.57
C VAL A 212 8.94 -13.00 -0.20
N ALA A 213 9.87 -13.81 0.34
CA ALA A 213 10.49 -13.50 1.62
C ALA A 213 11.26 -12.17 1.60
N ASP A 214 12.01 -11.90 0.52
CA ASP A 214 12.82 -10.69 0.40
C ASP A 214 11.99 -9.45 0.11
N LYS A 215 11.01 -9.58 -0.80
CA LYS A 215 10.22 -8.45 -1.30
C LYS A 215 9.02 -8.17 -0.44
N PHE A 216 8.37 -9.19 0.10
CA PHE A 216 7.00 -9.12 0.61
C PHE A 216 6.86 -9.70 2.01
N GLY A 217 7.96 -10.12 2.64
CA GLY A 217 7.97 -10.73 3.96
C GLY A 217 7.90 -9.72 5.11
N GLU A 218 8.36 -10.19 6.26
CA GLU A 218 8.25 -9.51 7.55
C GLU A 218 9.06 -8.23 7.73
N ALA A 219 9.81 -7.77 6.73
CA ALA A 219 10.50 -6.47 6.80
C ALA A 219 9.69 -5.33 6.16
N THR A 220 8.50 -5.65 5.66
CA THR A 220 7.67 -4.75 4.85
C THR A 220 6.29 -4.52 5.45
N THR A 221 5.69 -3.38 5.13
CA THR A 221 4.33 -3.04 5.53
C THR A 221 3.30 -4.07 5.02
N HIS A 222 2.40 -4.48 5.92
CA HIS A 222 1.25 -5.34 5.66
C HIS A 222 0.31 -5.32 6.86
N TRP A 223 -0.90 -5.86 6.68
CA TRP A 223 -1.99 -5.81 7.65
C TRP A 223 -1.58 -6.18 9.08
N ARG A 224 -0.94 -7.34 9.28
CA ARG A 224 -0.61 -7.83 10.62
C ARG A 224 0.30 -6.87 11.42
N LYS A 225 1.19 -6.15 10.74
CA LYS A 225 2.03 -5.12 11.36
C LYS A 225 1.28 -3.84 11.71
N LEU A 226 0.31 -3.46 10.89
CA LEU A 226 -0.58 -2.33 11.16
C LEU A 226 -1.49 -2.65 12.35
N ASP A 227 -2.09 -3.84 12.34
CA ASP A 227 -2.95 -4.36 13.40
C ASP A 227 -2.26 -4.42 14.77
N ASP A 228 -0.99 -4.88 14.84
CA ASP A 228 -0.19 -4.82 16.08
C ASP A 228 -0.08 -3.39 16.65
N ARG A 229 0.09 -2.39 15.78
CA ARG A 229 0.23 -0.98 16.21
C ARG A 229 -1.11 -0.40 16.67
N ILE A 230 -2.16 -0.64 15.89
CA ILE A 230 -3.51 -0.18 16.24
C ILE A 230 -3.98 -0.80 17.55
N SER A 231 -3.80 -2.11 17.73
CA SER A 231 -4.17 -2.81 18.97
C SER A 231 -3.38 -2.34 20.20
N ARG A 232 -2.15 -1.86 20.00
CA ARG A 232 -1.34 -1.20 21.03
C ARG A 232 -1.70 0.27 21.25
N GLY A 233 -2.66 0.80 20.50
CA GLY A 233 -3.17 2.17 20.59
C GLY A 233 -2.29 3.23 19.93
N VAL A 234 -1.39 2.84 19.03
CA VAL A 234 -0.61 3.80 18.22
C VAL A 234 -1.58 4.55 17.30
N GLY A 235 -1.47 5.88 17.26
CA GLY A 235 -2.39 6.75 16.52
C GLY A 235 -3.59 7.27 17.34
N ASN A 236 -3.90 6.68 18.50
CA ASN A 236 -4.97 7.20 19.37
C ASN A 236 -4.63 8.60 19.92
N PRO A 237 -5.62 9.50 20.06
CA PRO A 237 -7.06 9.26 19.93
C PRO A 237 -7.65 9.55 18.54
N CYS A 238 -6.84 9.62 17.47
CA CYS A 238 -7.36 9.91 16.13
C CYS A 238 -8.34 8.82 15.65
N PRO A 239 -9.51 9.19 15.10
CA PRO A 239 -10.35 8.29 14.32
C PRO A 239 -9.59 7.76 13.10
N ILE A 240 -9.47 6.43 13.01
CA ILE A 240 -8.68 5.77 11.97
C ILE A 240 -9.52 4.74 11.24
N VAL A 241 -9.39 4.70 9.92
CA VAL A 241 -9.83 3.58 9.08
C VAL A 241 -8.61 2.87 8.52
N THR A 242 -8.62 1.54 8.57
CA THR A 242 -7.60 0.72 7.92
C THR A 242 -8.24 -0.07 6.79
N ILE A 243 -7.60 -0.06 5.62
CA ILE A 243 -8.09 -0.72 4.39
C ILE A 243 -6.98 -1.63 3.86
N GLY A 244 -7.27 -2.92 3.81
CA GLY A 244 -6.39 -3.98 3.36
C GLY A 244 -6.76 -4.39 1.94
N LEU A 245 -5.83 -4.20 1.00
CA LEU A 245 -5.96 -4.66 -0.37
C LEU A 245 -6.02 -6.20 -0.41
N PRO A 246 -7.04 -6.80 -1.05
CA PRO A 246 -7.18 -8.24 -1.14
C PRO A 246 -6.28 -8.84 -2.22
N ASP A 247 -6.09 -10.16 -2.20
CA ASP A 247 -5.45 -10.92 -3.28
C ASP A 247 -6.21 -10.83 -4.61
N SER A 248 -7.53 -10.70 -4.57
CA SER A 248 -8.39 -10.50 -5.75
C SER A 248 -8.09 -9.24 -6.56
N ILE A 249 -7.31 -8.30 -6.02
CA ILE A 249 -6.83 -7.11 -6.75
C ILE A 249 -5.73 -7.47 -7.76
N VAL A 250 -5.13 -8.65 -7.64
CA VAL A 250 -4.05 -9.12 -8.52
C VAL A 250 -4.66 -9.77 -9.76
N SER A 251 -4.36 -9.19 -10.92
CA SER A 251 -4.83 -9.66 -12.22
C SER A 251 -3.80 -10.55 -12.90
N PHE A 252 -4.30 -11.47 -13.73
CA PHE A 252 -3.51 -12.38 -14.57
C PHE A 252 -3.99 -12.25 -16.01
N GLY A 253 -3.05 -12.23 -16.97
CA GLY A 253 -3.39 -12.19 -18.39
C GLY A 253 -3.75 -10.80 -18.93
N ASP A 254 -3.27 -9.74 -18.29
CA ASP A 254 -3.42 -8.37 -18.80
C ASP A 254 -2.76 -8.20 -20.18
N ASP A 255 -3.27 -7.25 -20.97
CA ASP A 255 -2.82 -7.01 -22.35
C ASP A 255 -1.31 -6.71 -22.38
N PRO A 256 -0.48 -7.49 -23.11
CA PRO A 256 0.95 -7.26 -23.24
C PRO A 256 1.33 -5.83 -23.62
N LEU A 257 0.50 -5.12 -24.41
CA LEU A 257 0.76 -3.72 -24.76
C LEU A 257 0.66 -2.76 -23.54
N SER A 258 -0.21 -3.08 -22.59
CA SER A 258 -0.32 -2.33 -21.32
C SER A 258 0.83 -2.66 -20.34
N LEU A 259 1.46 -3.82 -20.53
CA LEU A 259 2.58 -4.32 -19.72
C LEU A 259 3.95 -3.93 -20.29
N GLN A 260 4.05 -3.61 -21.58
CA GLN A 260 5.33 -3.30 -22.24
C GLN A 260 6.13 -2.19 -21.52
N PRO A 261 5.53 -1.05 -21.10
CA PRO A 261 6.28 -0.04 -20.37
C PRO A 261 6.82 -0.53 -19.02
N ILE A 262 6.22 -1.58 -18.44
CA ILE A 262 6.56 -2.19 -17.15
C ILE A 262 7.78 -3.09 -17.30
N ILE A 263 7.84 -3.83 -18.39
CA ILE A 263 8.95 -4.72 -18.74
C ILE A 263 10.17 -3.90 -19.19
N ASP A 264 9.97 -2.85 -19.98
CA ASP A 264 11.05 -2.06 -20.58
C ASP A 264 11.86 -1.23 -19.56
N ALA A 265 11.26 -0.87 -18.41
CA ALA A 265 11.92 -0.05 -17.39
C ALA A 265 13.13 -0.71 -16.70
N VAL A 266 13.41 -1.98 -16.99
CA VAL A 266 14.53 -2.75 -16.43
C VAL A 266 15.73 -2.77 -17.39
N GLY A 267 15.54 -2.32 -18.64
CA GLY A 267 16.59 -2.27 -19.67
C GLY A 267 17.39 -0.97 -19.74
N ASP A 268 16.96 0.09 -19.04
CA ASP A 268 17.54 1.44 -19.15
C ASP A 268 18.46 1.85 -17.97
N ASP A 269 18.69 0.94 -17.01
CA ASP A 269 19.66 1.14 -15.91
C ASP A 269 21.06 0.56 -16.25
N GLU A 270 21.55 0.78 -17.49
CA GLU A 270 22.98 0.67 -17.87
C GLU A 270 23.68 2.03 -17.90
#